data_AF-E2A5V5-F1
#
_entry.id   AF-E2A5V5-F1
#
_cell.length_a   1.000
_cell.length_b   1.000
_cell.length_c   1.000
_cell.angle_alpha   90.00
_cell.angle_beta   90.00
_cell.angle_gamma   90.00
#
_symmetry.space_group_name_H-M   'P 1'
#
loop_
_entity.id
_entity.type
_entity.pdbx_description
1 polymer ?
#
loop_
_entity_poly.entity_id
_entity_poly.type
_entity_poly.pdbx_seq_one_letter_code
_entity_poly.pdbx_strand_id
1 'polypeptide(L)'
;SKRAPNFTKTEEEILVQLVKKHDKVLECKRTDTNSNILKEETWKTISKEFNSTTGTFRDSPTLRRKYENLKKKTKKKFADLKCHLKGTGGG
;
A
#
# COMPACT_ATOMS: atom_id res chain seq x y z
N SER A 1 -21.71 -15.74 -8.00
CA SER A 1 -20.36 -15.18 -8.23
C SER A 1 -19.82 -14.65 -6.90
N LYS A 2 -18.90 -15.38 -6.24
CA LYS A 2 -18.30 -14.93 -4.96
C LYS A 2 -17.27 -13.85 -5.27
N ARG A 3 -17.67 -12.58 -5.18
CA ARG A 3 -16.74 -11.46 -5.22
C ARG A 3 -15.86 -11.56 -3.97
N ALA A 4 -14.54 -11.44 -4.13
CA ALA A 4 -13.65 -11.31 -2.99
C ALA A 4 -14.14 -10.12 -2.11
N PRO A 5 -14.16 -10.25 -0.78
CA PRO A 5 -14.60 -9.17 0.09
C PRO A 5 -13.73 -7.93 -0.18
N ASN A 6 -14.37 -6.75 -0.19
CA ASN A 6 -13.65 -5.50 -0.28
C ASN A 6 -12.70 -5.36 0.92
N PHE A 7 -11.56 -4.70 0.72
CA PHE A 7 -10.69 -4.33 1.83
C PHE A 7 -11.45 -3.35 2.74
N THR A 8 -11.59 -3.73 4.00
CA THR A 8 -12.08 -2.87 5.08
C THR A 8 -11.03 -1.83 5.44
N LYS A 9 -11.44 -0.75 6.12
CA LYS A 9 -10.49 0.28 6.59
C LYS A 9 -9.41 -0.32 7.50
N THR A 10 -9.79 -1.23 8.39
CA THR A 10 -8.85 -1.91 9.29
C THR A 10 -7.82 -2.74 8.51
N GLU A 11 -8.25 -3.49 7.49
CA GLU A 11 -7.33 -4.19 6.58
C GLU A 11 -6.39 -3.21 5.86
N GLU A 12 -6.90 -2.06 5.38
CA GLU A 12 -6.06 -1.04 4.76
C GLU A 12 -5.01 -0.48 5.73
N GLU A 13 -5.36 -0.23 6.99
CA GLU A 13 -4.44 0.24 8.03
C GLU A 13 -3.38 -0.80 8.38
N ILE A 14 -3.77 -2.07 8.58
CA ILE A 14 -2.84 -3.18 8.83
C ILE A 14 -1.85 -3.31 7.66
N LEU A 15 -2.34 -3.26 6.42
CA LEU A 15 -1.49 -3.30 5.23
C LEU A 15 -0.47 -2.15 5.23
N VAL A 16 -0.91 -0.92 5.54
CA VAL A 16 0.00 0.25 5.60
C VAL A 16 1.03 0.08 6.71
N GLN A 17 0.65 -0.42 7.89
CA GLN A 17 1.58 -0.66 9.00
C GLN A 17 2.63 -1.71 8.66
N LEU A 18 2.22 -2.84 8.07
CA LEU A 18 3.13 -3.90 7.63
C LEU A 18 4.10 -3.39 6.56
N VAL A 19 3.60 -2.65 5.57
CA VAL A 19 4.46 -2.05 4.53
C VAL A 19 5.46 -1.06 5.14
N LYS A 20 5.03 -0.21 6.09
CA LYS A 20 5.92 0.72 6.79
C LYS A 20 7.00 0.00 7.62
N LYS A 21 6.69 -1.15 8.22
CA LYS A 21 7.66 -1.98 8.96
C LYS A 21 8.80 -2.47 8.04
N HIS A 22 8.47 -2.76 6.78
CA HIS A 22 9.40 -3.24 5.75
C HIS A 22 9.84 -2.15 4.76
N ASP A 23 9.57 -0.88 5.08
CA ASP A 23 9.84 0.27 4.20
C ASP A 23 11.32 0.38 3.81
N LYS A 24 12.23 0.03 4.72
CA LYS A 24 13.68 -0.01 4.47
C LYS A 24 14.05 -0.86 3.25
N VAL A 25 13.31 -1.94 2.99
CA VAL A 25 13.54 -2.82 1.83
C VAL A 25 12.75 -2.33 0.62
N LEU A 26 11.51 -1.88 0.83
CA LEU A 26 10.61 -1.45 -0.25
C LEU A 26 10.98 -0.09 -0.87
N GLU A 27 11.40 0.88 -0.05
CA GLU A 27 11.89 2.21 -0.45
C GLU A 27 13.40 2.26 -0.69
N CYS A 28 14.08 1.11 -0.62
CA CYS A 28 15.47 1.02 -1.06
C CYS A 28 15.55 1.44 -2.54
N LYS A 29 16.27 2.55 -2.80
CA LYS A 29 16.49 3.12 -4.14
C LYS A 29 17.36 2.25 -5.05
N ARG A 30 17.92 1.16 -4.51
CA ARG A 30 18.71 0.19 -5.29
C ARG A 30 17.79 -0.61 -6.22
N THR A 31 18.20 -0.70 -7.48
CA THR A 31 17.49 -1.36 -8.58
C THR A 31 18.23 -2.59 -9.09
N ASP A 32 19.12 -3.17 -8.28
CA ASP A 32 19.78 -4.43 -8.61
C ASP A 32 18.78 -5.60 -8.64
N THR A 33 19.04 -6.63 -9.43
CA THR A 33 18.21 -7.85 -9.52
C THR A 33 17.92 -8.44 -8.13
N ASN A 34 18.93 -8.48 -7.26
CA ASN A 34 18.80 -8.92 -5.87
C ASN A 34 17.80 -8.07 -5.07
N SER A 35 17.80 -6.75 -5.28
CA SER A 35 16.85 -5.84 -4.61
C SER A 35 15.41 -6.09 -5.08
N ASN A 36 15.21 -6.49 -6.34
CA ASN A 36 13.88 -6.81 -6.86
C ASN A 36 13.34 -8.12 -6.27
N ILE A 37 14.20 -9.15 -6.15
CA ILE A 37 13.87 -10.41 -5.48
C ILE A 37 13.55 -10.16 -4.00
N LEU A 38 14.38 -9.38 -3.29
CA LEU A 38 14.16 -8.99 -1.90
C LEU A 38 12.81 -8.30 -1.70
N LYS A 39 12.44 -7.37 -2.60
CA LYS A 39 11.13 -6.70 -2.57
C LYS A 39 9.99 -7.71 -2.74
N GLU A 40 10.12 -8.66 -3.67
CA GLU A 40 9.11 -9.71 -3.87
C GLU A 40 8.96 -10.60 -2.63
N GLU A 41 10.05 -11.08 -2.06
CA GLU A 41 10.07 -11.87 -0.84
C GLU A 41 9.46 -11.10 0.34
N THR A 42 9.77 -9.81 0.44
CA THR A 42 9.18 -8.91 1.43
C THR A 42 7.66 -8.85 1.29
N TRP A 43 7.14 -8.73 0.06
CA TRP A 43 5.69 -8.76 -0.18
C TRP A 43 5.05 -10.12 0.14
N LYS A 44 5.76 -11.24 -0.09
CA LYS A 44 5.30 -12.58 0.34
C LYS A 44 5.22 -12.67 1.86
N THR A 45 6.20 -12.12 2.58
CA THR A 45 6.19 -12.03 4.05
C THR A 45 5.04 -11.16 4.54
N ILE A 46 4.83 -9.99 3.95
CA ILE A 46 3.67 -9.11 4.28
C ILE A 46 2.36 -9.85 4.04
N SER A 47 2.23 -10.60 2.95
CA SER A 47 1.03 -11.41 2.68
C SER A 47 0.78 -12.44 3.77
N LYS A 48 1.81 -13.16 4.22
CA LYS A 48 1.68 -14.11 5.33
C LYS A 48 1.28 -13.40 6.64
N GLU A 49 1.99 -12.35 7.03
CA GLU A 49 1.67 -11.57 8.25
C GLU A 49 0.24 -11.01 8.19
N PHE A 50 -0.17 -10.47 7.04
CA PHE A 50 -1.50 -9.92 6.80
C PHE A 50 -2.58 -10.98 6.94
N ASN A 51 -2.39 -12.14 6.30
CA ASN A 51 -3.36 -13.24 6.32
C ASN A 51 -3.52 -13.81 7.74
N SER A 52 -2.42 -13.93 8.49
CA SER A 52 -2.45 -14.33 9.90
C SER A 52 -3.13 -13.30 10.80
N THR A 53 -2.99 -12.00 10.51
CA THR A 53 -3.57 -10.93 11.33
C THR A 53 -5.06 -10.72 11.04
N THR A 54 -5.45 -10.77 9.77
CA THR A 54 -6.82 -10.44 9.32
C THR A 54 -7.73 -11.65 9.18
N GLY A 55 -7.16 -12.85 9.19
CA GLY A 55 -7.88 -14.10 8.90
C GLY A 55 -8.36 -14.21 7.44
N THR A 56 -7.99 -13.28 6.57
CA THR A 56 -8.40 -13.26 5.15
C THR A 56 -7.21 -13.53 4.26
N PHE A 57 -7.34 -14.49 3.34
CA PHE A 57 -6.29 -14.78 2.37
C PHE A 57 -6.21 -13.69 1.29
N ARG A 58 -5.06 -13.03 1.19
CA ARG A 58 -4.70 -12.07 0.14
C ARG A 58 -3.32 -12.36 -0.40
N ASP A 59 -3.21 -12.46 -1.72
CA ASP A 59 -1.92 -12.61 -2.41
C ASP A 59 -1.05 -11.35 -2.33
N SER A 60 0.26 -11.55 -2.31
CA SER A 60 1.27 -10.48 -2.35
C SER A 60 1.07 -9.46 -3.49
N PRO A 61 0.82 -9.83 -4.76
CA PRO A 61 0.52 -8.85 -5.82
C PRO A 61 -0.76 -8.04 -5.56
N THR A 62 -1.78 -8.66 -4.94
CA THR A 62 -3.04 -7.99 -4.61
C THR A 62 -2.81 -6.92 -3.54
N LEU A 63 -2.07 -7.26 -2.48
CA LEU A 63 -1.70 -6.33 -1.41
C LEU A 63 -0.83 -5.18 -1.94
N ARG A 64 0.15 -5.49 -2.79
CA ARG A 64 0.99 -4.48 -3.44
C ARG A 64 0.14 -3.50 -4.25
N ARG A 65 -0.73 -3.99 -5.13
CA ARG A 65 -1.62 -3.13 -5.94
C ARG A 65 -2.54 -2.29 -5.06
N LYS A 66 -3.08 -2.86 -3.98
CA LYS A 66 -3.93 -2.13 -3.02
C LYS A 66 -3.15 -1.02 -2.32
N TYR A 67 -1.95 -1.28 -1.85
CA TYR A 67 -1.08 -0.28 -1.22
C TYR A 67 -0.70 0.85 -2.19
N GLU A 68 -0.35 0.54 -3.44
CA GLU A 68 -0.07 1.55 -4.46
C GLU A 68 -1.28 2.47 -4.71
N ASN A 69 -2.48 1.89 -4.76
CA ASN A 69 -3.71 2.66 -4.86
C ASN A 69 -3.95 3.53 -3.62
N LEU A 70 -3.67 3.02 -2.42
CA LEU A 70 -3.72 3.79 -1.17
C LEU A 70 -2.73 4.96 -1.20
N LYS A 71 -1.47 4.73 -1.60
CA LYS A 71 -0.43 5.76 -1.72
C LYS A 71 -0.86 6.87 -2.68
N LYS A 72 -1.45 6.51 -3.82
CA LYS A 72 -2.02 7.47 -4.80
C LYS A 72 -3.21 8.23 -4.21
N LYS A 73 -4.14 7.55 -3.53
CA LYS A 73 -5.34 8.16 -2.93
C LYS A 73 -4.96 9.12 -1.80
N THR A 74 -3.97 8.77 -0.99
CA THR A 74 -3.42 9.63 0.07
C THR A 74 -2.71 10.85 -0.54
N LYS A 75 -1.83 10.66 -1.54
CA LYS A 75 -1.22 11.79 -2.27
C LYS A 75 -2.27 12.72 -2.89
N LYS A 76 -3.34 12.16 -3.48
CA LYS A 76 -4.45 12.95 -4.03
C LYS A 76 -5.19 13.71 -2.93
N LYS A 77 -5.47 13.10 -1.77
CA LYS A 77 -6.09 13.81 -0.63
C LYS A 77 -5.23 14.95 -0.09
N PHE A 78 -3.91 14.77 0.01
CA PHE A 78 -3.01 15.85 0.40
C PHE A 78 -2.90 16.95 -0.67
N ALA A 79 -2.90 16.59 -1.95
CA ALA A 79 -2.92 17.56 -3.05
C ALA A 79 -4.24 18.33 -3.11
N ASP A 80 -5.37 17.66 -2.89
CA ASP A 80 -6.72 18.25 -2.86
C ASP A 80 -6.88 19.18 -1.66
N LEU A 81 -6.38 18.79 -0.47
CA LEU A 81 -6.33 19.66 0.70
C LEU A 81 -5.43 20.89 0.47
N LYS A 82 -4.32 20.72 -0.25
CA LYS A 82 -3.43 21.83 -0.64
C LYS A 82 -4.04 22.73 -1.71
N CYS A 83 -4.93 22.20 -2.55
CA CYS A 83 -5.72 22.96 -3.50
C CYS A 83 -6.86 23.72 -2.80
N HIS A 84 -7.46 23.15 -1.75
CA HIS A 84 -8.51 23.82 -0.97
C HIS A 84 -8.00 24.93 -0.03
N LEU A 85 -6.68 24.97 0.24
CA LEU A 85 -6.02 26.04 1.02
C LEU A 85 -5.31 27.09 0.15
N LYS A 86 -5.21 26.88 -1.17
CA LYS A 86 -4.80 27.93 -2.10
C LYS A 86 -6.07 28.62 -2.59
N GLY A 87 -6.37 29.75 -1.94
CA GLY A 87 -7.52 30.58 -2.21
C GLY A 87 -7.70 30.94 -3.68
N THR A 88 -8.97 31.18 -4.00
CA THR A 88 -9.46 32.32 -4.77
C THR A 88 -8.63 32.82 -5.96
N GLY A 89 -9.26 32.80 -7.13
CA GLY A 89 -9.26 33.97 -8.01
C GLY A 89 -8.63 33.78 -9.38
N GLY A 90 -9.50 33.68 -10.39
CA GLY A 90 -9.35 34.51 -11.59
C GLY A 90 -9.02 33.77 -12.89
N GLY A 91 -9.91 33.97 -13.87
CA GLY A 91 -9.57 34.06 -15.30
C GLY A 91 -9.58 32.77 -16.08
#